data_AF-A0A849DZ38-F1
#
_entry.id   AF-A0A849DZ38-F1
#
_cell.length_a   1.000
_cell.length_b   1.000
_cell.length_c   1.000
_cell.angle_alpha   90.00
_cell.angle_beta   90.00
_cell.angle_gamma   90.00
#
_symmetry.space_group_name_H-M   'P 1'
#
loop_
_entity.id
_entity.type
_entity.pdbx_description
1 polymer ?
#
loop_
_entity_poly.entity_id
_entity_poly.type
_entity_poly.pdbx_seq_one_letter_code
_entity_poly.pdbx_strand_id
1 'polypeptide(L)'
;MNKYTVKGSEKLDAQIDVHLEHIARTVAPHCDAIILMGGYGRGEGTPLIHPDGSQSPFNDYDLVVIVDTVNSAVKLHFQTLEQQLSADLGLAVDLCPYAKPELPTREFSLLNYEMKYGHMVIAGEENILDALPAYRHGAIPLSEGARLLLNRGKLLLDVKRRLSSSTALTGAERTELIKFIHKALLAFGDAALLAAGQYDISYSVKKDRIPDIGSCPEREFVIEGYQKAVELKEWGDFHALESFDIAAELQQVTEVFLHFLPWYRSQYTTRECSPLKAVALNLKWNKRFNMQHPRIRLYDTIVDLLQDQSAMSHERFYELQRRFS
;
A
#
# COMPACT_ATOMS: atom_id res chain seq x y z
N MET A 1 4.28 -21.18 16.98
CA MET A 1 3.70 -20.88 15.67
C MET A 1 2.90 -19.62 15.83
N ASN A 2 3.32 -18.56 15.15
CA ASN A 2 2.60 -17.29 15.16
C ASN A 2 1.40 -17.37 14.21
N LYS A 3 0.47 -16.42 14.32
CA LYS A 3 -0.70 -16.34 13.43
C LYS A 3 -0.52 -15.16 12.46
N TYR A 4 -0.48 -15.44 11.17
CA TYR A 4 -0.22 -14.43 10.13
C TYR A 4 -1.43 -14.13 9.26
N THR A 5 -2.46 -14.98 9.33
CA THR A 5 -3.67 -14.88 8.49
C THR A 5 -4.94 -15.10 9.31
N VAL A 6 -6.07 -14.53 8.86
CA VAL A 6 -7.37 -14.71 9.54
C VAL A 6 -7.99 -16.06 9.19
N LYS A 7 -7.98 -16.43 7.89
CA LYS A 7 -8.61 -17.64 7.35
C LYS A 7 -7.61 -18.65 6.76
N GLY A 8 -6.32 -18.39 6.85
CA GLY A 8 -5.31 -19.35 6.42
C GLY A 8 -5.21 -20.54 7.38
N SER A 9 -4.63 -21.60 6.88
CA SER A 9 -4.38 -22.84 7.62
C SER A 9 -3.15 -22.70 8.52
N GLU A 10 -3.08 -23.54 9.55
CA GLU A 10 -1.88 -23.67 10.40
C GLU A 10 -0.63 -24.03 9.57
N LYS A 11 -0.80 -24.81 8.50
CA LYS A 11 0.30 -25.17 7.58
C LYS A 11 0.83 -23.93 6.85
N LEU A 12 -0.03 -23.01 6.45
CA LEU A 12 0.37 -21.75 5.84
C LEU A 12 1.13 -20.88 6.85
N ASP A 13 0.59 -20.72 8.07
CA ASP A 13 1.26 -19.94 9.11
C ASP A 13 2.65 -20.52 9.46
N ALA A 14 2.77 -21.86 9.51
CA ALA A 14 4.06 -22.53 9.69
C ALA A 14 5.03 -22.31 8.51
N GLN A 15 4.52 -22.24 7.27
CA GLN A 15 5.35 -21.87 6.11
C GLN A 15 5.84 -20.43 6.21
N ILE A 16 4.99 -19.50 6.66
CA ILE A 16 5.37 -18.09 6.88
C ILE A 16 6.42 -17.99 7.99
N ASP A 17 6.28 -18.74 9.09
CA ASP A 17 7.32 -18.84 10.14
C ASP A 17 8.68 -19.21 9.53
N VAL A 18 8.73 -20.25 8.68
CA VAL A 18 9.97 -20.67 8.00
C VAL A 18 10.55 -19.57 7.11
N HIS A 19 9.71 -18.86 6.35
CA HIS A 19 10.15 -17.75 5.50
C HIS A 19 10.75 -16.62 6.35
N LEU A 20 10.07 -16.23 7.43
CA LEU A 20 10.51 -15.14 8.30
C LEU A 20 11.77 -15.50 9.10
N GLU A 21 11.95 -16.77 9.49
CA GLU A 21 13.20 -17.26 10.08
C GLU A 21 14.38 -17.17 9.10
N HIS A 22 14.17 -17.48 7.81
CA HIS A 22 15.19 -17.33 6.77
C HIS A 22 15.56 -15.86 6.56
N ILE A 23 14.56 -14.98 6.49
CA ILE A 23 14.77 -13.52 6.40
C ILE A 23 15.54 -13.04 7.64
N ALA A 24 15.09 -13.38 8.85
CA ALA A 24 15.73 -12.97 10.09
C ALA A 24 17.21 -13.39 10.14
N ARG A 25 17.52 -14.65 9.82
CA ARG A 25 18.90 -15.16 9.80
C ARG A 25 19.79 -14.41 8.81
N THR A 26 19.24 -14.05 7.66
CA THR A 26 19.97 -13.37 6.59
C THR A 26 20.19 -11.88 6.88
N VAL A 27 19.20 -11.22 7.49
CA VAL A 27 19.15 -9.76 7.60
C VAL A 27 19.62 -9.24 8.97
N ALA A 28 19.42 -9.99 10.05
CA ALA A 28 19.76 -9.55 11.42
C ALA A 28 21.23 -9.16 11.62
N PRO A 29 22.24 -9.78 10.96
CA PRO A 29 23.63 -9.32 11.07
C PRO A 29 23.89 -7.90 10.55
N HIS A 30 22.91 -7.28 9.89
CA HIS A 30 23.05 -5.99 9.21
C HIS A 30 22.16 -4.88 9.80
N CYS A 31 21.41 -5.14 10.87
CA CYS A 31 20.44 -4.20 11.44
C CYS A 31 20.21 -4.44 12.94
N ASP A 32 19.64 -3.45 13.63
CA ASP A 32 19.27 -3.51 15.04
C ASP A 32 17.94 -4.23 15.27
N ALA A 33 17.04 -4.16 14.28
CA ALA A 33 15.73 -4.80 14.32
C ALA A 33 15.14 -4.99 12.93
N ILE A 34 14.27 -5.99 12.80
CA ILE A 34 13.50 -6.29 11.60
C ILE A 34 12.02 -6.31 11.96
N ILE A 35 11.27 -5.45 11.28
CA ILE A 35 9.86 -5.18 11.57
C ILE A 35 9.03 -5.65 10.37
N LEU A 36 8.19 -6.67 10.56
CA LEU A 36 7.21 -7.09 9.57
C LEU A 36 6.00 -6.17 9.60
N MET A 37 5.67 -5.63 8.43
CA MET A 37 4.59 -4.69 8.19
C MET A 37 3.39 -5.36 7.51
N GLY A 38 2.34 -4.57 7.25
CA GLY A 38 1.23 -4.98 6.40
C GLY A 38 0.34 -6.06 7.03
N GLY A 39 -0.32 -6.85 6.16
CA GLY A 39 -1.29 -7.86 6.61
C GLY A 39 -0.66 -8.92 7.51
N TYR A 40 0.49 -9.48 7.13
CA TYR A 40 1.14 -10.53 7.92
C TYR A 40 1.62 -10.03 9.29
N GLY A 41 2.13 -8.79 9.37
CA GLY A 41 2.51 -8.17 10.65
C GLY A 41 1.33 -8.02 11.63
N ARG A 42 0.09 -8.00 11.12
CA ARG A 42 -1.14 -7.87 11.91
C ARG A 42 -1.91 -9.17 12.12
N GLY A 43 -1.46 -10.28 11.54
CA GLY A 43 -2.26 -11.51 11.49
C GLY A 43 -3.43 -11.46 10.49
N GLU A 44 -3.41 -10.50 9.56
CA GLU A 44 -4.43 -10.24 8.53
C GLU A 44 -3.87 -10.44 7.11
N GLY A 45 -2.87 -11.31 6.97
CA GLY A 45 -2.31 -11.72 5.69
C GLY A 45 -3.30 -12.48 4.82
N THR A 46 -3.06 -12.46 3.51
CA THR A 46 -3.91 -13.13 2.53
C THR A 46 -3.34 -14.50 2.18
N PRO A 47 -4.06 -15.60 2.43
CA PRO A 47 -3.72 -16.89 1.84
C PRO A 47 -3.99 -16.84 0.33
N LEU A 48 -3.13 -17.42 -0.50
CA LEU A 48 -3.48 -17.78 -1.87
C LEU A 48 -3.99 -19.22 -1.82
N ILE A 49 -5.23 -19.46 -2.25
CA ILE A 49 -5.79 -20.81 -2.35
C ILE A 49 -5.55 -21.35 -3.77
N HIS A 50 -4.84 -22.48 -3.86
CA HIS A 50 -4.56 -23.18 -5.12
C HIS A 50 -5.71 -24.12 -5.51
N PRO A 51 -5.79 -24.57 -6.78
CA PRO A 51 -6.87 -25.48 -7.22
C PRO A 51 -6.93 -26.80 -6.45
N ASP A 52 -5.80 -27.26 -5.91
CA ASP A 52 -5.69 -28.49 -5.13
C ASP A 52 -6.05 -28.29 -3.64
N GLY A 53 -6.47 -27.08 -3.25
CA GLY A 53 -6.79 -26.69 -1.89
C GLY A 53 -5.58 -26.37 -1.01
N SER A 54 -4.35 -26.50 -1.53
CA SER A 54 -3.16 -26.05 -0.81
C SER A 54 -3.12 -24.52 -0.72
N GLN A 55 -2.35 -24.00 0.23
CA GLN A 55 -2.23 -22.58 0.48
C GLN A 55 -0.77 -22.14 0.45
N SER A 56 -0.54 -20.92 -0.06
CA SER A 56 0.75 -20.23 0.02
C SER A 56 0.56 -18.76 0.40
N PRO A 57 1.61 -18.04 0.84
CA PRO A 57 1.54 -16.61 1.02
C PRO A 57 1.20 -15.92 -0.32
N PHE A 58 0.27 -14.96 -0.32
CA PHE A 58 -0.13 -14.24 -1.53
C PHE A 58 0.50 -12.86 -1.69
N ASN A 59 0.62 -12.13 -0.57
CA ASN A 59 1.21 -10.79 -0.56
C ASN A 59 2.71 -10.87 -0.30
N ASP A 60 3.39 -9.79 -0.67
CA ASP A 60 4.81 -9.56 -0.45
C ASP A 60 5.11 -9.46 1.06
N TYR A 61 6.36 -9.70 1.45
CA TYR A 61 6.82 -9.39 2.79
C TYR A 61 7.37 -7.96 2.84
N ASP A 62 6.52 -7.04 3.28
CA ASP A 62 6.91 -5.66 3.56
C ASP A 62 7.66 -5.59 4.90
N LEU A 63 8.96 -5.29 4.91
CA LEU A 63 9.75 -5.18 6.12
C LEU A 63 10.42 -3.80 6.24
N VAL A 64 10.47 -3.30 7.47
CA VAL A 64 11.33 -2.18 7.85
C VAL A 64 12.52 -2.72 8.63
N VAL A 65 13.73 -2.34 8.22
CA VAL A 65 14.97 -2.72 8.92
C VAL A 65 15.57 -1.49 9.59
N ILE A 66 15.80 -1.57 10.91
CA ILE A 66 16.34 -0.44 11.67
C ILE A 66 17.86 -0.51 11.66
N VAL A 67 18.51 0.56 11.21
CA VAL A 67 19.97 0.66 11.07
C VAL A 67 20.47 1.96 11.67
N ASP A 68 21.77 2.06 11.98
CA ASP A 68 22.34 3.29 12.51
C ASP A 68 22.21 4.48 11.55
N THR A 69 22.45 4.25 10.26
CA THR A 69 22.40 5.29 9.23
C THR A 69 21.86 4.76 7.91
N VAL A 70 21.22 5.63 7.14
CA VAL A 70 20.74 5.31 5.79
C VAL A 70 21.51 6.15 4.78
N ASN A 71 22.36 5.49 3.99
CA ASN A 71 23.10 6.09 2.88
C ASN A 71 22.97 5.20 1.63
N SER A 72 23.54 5.63 0.50
CA SER A 72 23.42 4.90 -0.77
C SER A 72 24.00 3.48 -0.72
N ALA A 73 25.09 3.25 0.04
CA ALA A 73 25.69 1.93 0.19
C ALA A 73 24.78 0.99 1.00
N VAL A 74 24.20 1.50 2.09
CA VAL A 74 23.22 0.74 2.90
C VAL A 74 22.00 0.37 2.06
N LYS A 75 21.45 1.32 1.28
CA LYS A 75 20.32 1.03 0.38
C LYS A 75 20.65 -0.05 -0.65
N LEU A 76 21.81 0.05 -1.29
CA LEU A 76 22.26 -0.94 -2.28
C LEU A 76 22.48 -2.33 -1.64
N HIS A 77 23.01 -2.36 -0.41
CA HIS A 77 23.20 -3.59 0.35
C HIS A 77 21.85 -4.28 0.60
N PHE A 78 20.87 -3.57 1.16
CA PHE A 78 19.54 -4.15 1.40
C PHE A 78 18.81 -4.52 0.10
N GLN A 79 18.96 -3.75 -0.98
CA GLN A 79 18.44 -4.13 -2.30
C GLN A 79 19.03 -5.45 -2.83
N THR A 80 20.30 -5.72 -2.54
CA THR A 80 20.93 -7.00 -2.91
C THR A 80 20.34 -8.14 -2.09
N LEU A 81 20.10 -7.93 -0.80
CA LEU A 81 19.43 -8.91 0.06
C LEU A 81 17.98 -9.14 -0.34
N GLU A 82 17.23 -8.10 -0.72
CA GLU A 82 15.85 -8.20 -1.23
C GLU A 82 15.80 -9.13 -2.45
N GLN A 83 16.71 -8.92 -3.42
CA GLN A 83 16.77 -9.74 -4.64
C GLN A 83 17.10 -11.20 -4.33
N GLN A 84 18.06 -11.44 -3.44
CA GLN A 84 18.43 -12.78 -3.01
C GLN A 84 17.24 -13.47 -2.31
N LEU A 85 16.67 -12.83 -1.29
CA LEU A 85 15.57 -13.41 -0.50
C LEU A 85 14.32 -13.64 -1.35
N SER A 86 14.02 -12.72 -2.27
CA SER A 86 12.88 -12.88 -3.18
C SER A 86 13.04 -14.09 -4.09
N ALA A 87 14.27 -14.33 -4.57
CA ALA A 87 14.59 -15.51 -5.37
C ALA A 87 14.53 -16.80 -4.53
N ASP A 88 15.10 -16.79 -3.32
CA ASP A 88 15.12 -17.93 -2.41
C ASP A 88 13.70 -18.39 -2.03
N LEU A 89 12.79 -17.44 -1.79
CA LEU A 89 11.45 -17.70 -1.28
C LEU A 89 10.38 -17.82 -2.38
N GLY A 90 10.69 -17.41 -3.61
CA GLY A 90 9.72 -17.34 -4.71
C GLY A 90 8.58 -16.34 -4.46
N LEU A 91 8.80 -15.36 -3.59
CA LEU A 91 7.86 -14.33 -3.17
C LEU A 91 8.62 -13.04 -2.93
N ALA A 92 8.08 -11.89 -3.33
CA ALA A 92 8.77 -10.61 -3.16
C ALA A 92 9.00 -10.28 -1.67
N VAL A 93 10.21 -9.82 -1.37
CA VAL A 93 10.64 -9.35 -0.06
C VAL A 93 11.14 -7.91 -0.21
N ASP A 94 10.49 -6.98 0.47
CA ASP A 94 10.87 -5.57 0.50
C ASP A 94 11.52 -5.24 1.85
N LEU A 95 12.75 -4.73 1.84
CA LEU A 95 13.57 -4.37 2.99
C LEU A 95 13.83 -2.86 2.99
N CYS A 96 12.97 -2.12 3.69
CA CYS A 96 13.06 -0.67 3.76
C CYS A 96 13.95 -0.20 4.94
N PRO A 97 15.15 0.34 4.72
CA PRO A 97 16.02 0.76 5.82
C PRO A 97 15.58 2.08 6.44
N TYR A 98 15.44 2.09 7.77
CA TYR A 98 15.13 3.26 8.59
C TYR A 98 16.30 3.55 9.53
N ALA A 99 16.73 4.81 9.59
CA ALA A 99 17.79 5.22 10.51
C ALA A 99 17.23 5.33 11.93
N LYS A 100 17.82 4.63 12.89
CA LYS A 100 17.46 4.65 14.31
C LYS A 100 17.39 6.08 14.88
N PRO A 101 18.35 6.99 14.61
CA PRO A 101 18.29 8.37 15.10
C PRO A 101 17.11 9.19 14.55
N GLU A 102 16.49 8.77 13.45
CA GLU A 102 15.38 9.50 12.84
C GLU A 102 14.02 9.11 13.43
N LEU A 103 13.90 7.94 14.08
CA LEU A 103 12.64 7.43 14.64
C LEU A 103 11.88 8.47 15.48
N PRO A 104 12.52 9.22 16.41
CA PRO A 104 11.83 10.23 17.23
C PRO A 104 11.23 11.41 16.46
N THR A 105 11.62 11.61 15.21
CA THR A 105 11.20 12.75 14.39
C THR A 105 10.38 12.35 13.16
N ARG A 106 10.04 11.06 13.04
CA ARG A 106 9.29 10.53 11.90
C ARG A 106 7.90 11.18 11.83
N GLU A 107 7.54 11.63 10.63
CA GLU A 107 6.25 12.29 10.39
C GLU A 107 5.07 11.38 10.73
N PHE A 108 3.92 11.99 11.05
CA PHE A 108 2.67 11.25 11.17
C PHE A 108 2.16 10.88 9.77
N SER A 109 2.67 9.79 9.22
CA SER A 109 2.16 9.13 8.02
C SER A 109 1.35 7.90 8.40
N LEU A 110 0.52 7.41 7.47
CA LEU A 110 -0.22 6.17 7.66
C LEU A 110 0.75 4.98 7.80
N LEU A 111 1.85 4.99 7.05
CA LEU A 111 2.92 3.98 7.16
C LEU A 111 3.54 3.95 8.56
N ASN A 112 3.95 5.10 9.12
CA ASN A 112 4.57 5.14 10.45
C ASN A 112 3.57 4.84 11.56
N TYR A 113 2.30 5.22 11.36
CA TYR A 113 1.20 4.88 12.26
C TYR A 113 0.95 3.36 12.30
N GLU A 114 0.81 2.72 11.15
CA GLU A 114 0.71 1.26 11.06
C GLU A 114 1.98 0.58 11.59
N MET A 115 3.16 1.15 11.33
CA MET A 115 4.42 0.63 11.86
C MET A 115 4.45 0.68 13.38
N LYS A 116 3.95 1.74 14.01
CA LYS A 116 3.95 1.83 15.47
C LYS A 116 2.97 0.86 16.12
N TYR A 117 1.79 0.65 15.53
CA TYR A 117 0.67 -0.01 16.23
C TYR A 117 0.16 -1.32 15.60
N GLY A 118 0.62 -1.69 14.41
CA GLY A 118 0.15 -2.85 13.64
C GLY A 118 1.30 -3.58 12.96
N HIS A 119 2.36 -3.84 13.71
CA HIS A 119 3.58 -4.50 13.24
C HIS A 119 3.87 -5.77 14.04
N MET A 120 4.89 -6.50 13.59
CA MET A 120 5.52 -7.57 14.35
C MET A 120 7.03 -7.46 14.27
N VAL A 121 7.71 -7.50 15.42
CA VAL A 121 9.18 -7.57 15.45
C VAL A 121 9.58 -9.03 15.25
N ILE A 122 10.26 -9.34 14.16
CA ILE A 122 10.69 -10.72 13.86
C ILE A 122 12.13 -11.02 14.29
N ALA A 123 12.95 -9.98 14.50
CA ALA A 123 14.29 -10.09 15.10
C ALA A 123 14.76 -8.74 15.65
N GLY A 124 15.67 -8.78 16.65
CA GLY A 124 16.33 -7.61 17.20
C GLY A 124 15.65 -7.00 18.43
N GLU A 125 15.81 -5.70 18.64
CA GLU A 125 15.28 -4.97 19.80
C GLU A 125 13.74 -4.85 19.75
N GLU A 126 13.03 -5.53 20.65
CA GLU A 126 11.56 -5.63 20.68
C GLU A 126 10.86 -4.26 20.82
N ASN A 127 11.42 -3.35 21.61
CA ASN A 127 10.81 -2.05 21.92
C ASN A 127 11.38 -0.90 21.07
N ILE A 128 12.09 -1.18 19.97
CA ILE A 128 12.78 -0.15 19.18
C ILE A 128 11.84 0.94 18.63
N LEU A 129 10.57 0.60 18.42
CA LEU A 129 9.54 1.50 17.89
C LEU A 129 8.87 2.38 18.98
N ASP A 130 9.20 2.19 20.25
CA ASP A 130 8.81 3.12 21.32
C ASP A 130 9.40 4.51 21.08
N ALA A 131 10.53 4.58 20.37
CA ALA A 131 11.14 5.84 19.94
C ALA A 131 10.28 6.63 18.95
N LEU A 132 9.33 6.02 18.24
CA LEU A 132 8.42 6.76 17.34
C LEU A 132 7.50 7.71 18.14
N PRO A 133 7.12 8.87 17.59
CA PRO A 133 6.12 9.73 18.20
C PRO A 133 4.80 9.02 18.54
N ALA A 134 4.08 9.52 19.54
CA ALA A 134 2.72 9.10 19.81
C ALA A 134 1.78 9.65 18.73
N TYR A 135 1.42 8.80 17.77
CA TYR A 135 0.47 9.14 16.72
C TYR A 135 -0.95 8.96 17.23
N ARG A 136 -1.76 10.03 17.23
CA ARG A 136 -3.15 10.00 17.69
C ARG A 136 -4.04 9.40 16.60
N HIS A 137 -4.69 8.29 16.90
CA HIS A 137 -5.55 7.55 15.98
C HIS A 137 -6.54 8.44 15.18
N GLY A 138 -7.34 9.25 15.87
CA GLY A 138 -8.31 10.16 15.23
C GLY A 138 -7.71 11.42 14.57
N ALA A 139 -6.38 11.48 14.42
CA ALA A 139 -5.68 12.63 13.84
C ALA A 139 -4.76 12.23 12.67
N ILE A 140 -4.96 11.05 12.08
CA ILE A 140 -4.26 10.66 10.84
C ILE A 140 -4.52 11.75 9.78
N PRO A 141 -3.47 12.35 9.18
CA PRO A 141 -3.68 13.40 8.19
C PRO A 141 -4.44 12.88 6.98
N LEU A 142 -5.50 13.60 6.58
CA LEU A 142 -6.28 13.23 5.39
C LEU A 142 -5.44 13.19 4.09
N SER A 143 -4.30 13.88 4.05
CA SER A 143 -3.33 13.75 2.95
C SER A 143 -2.85 12.32 2.73
N GLU A 144 -2.86 11.46 3.75
CA GLU A 144 -2.48 10.05 3.61
C GLU A 144 -3.48 9.27 2.74
N GLY A 145 -4.78 9.53 2.87
CA GLY A 145 -5.77 8.93 1.97
C GLY A 145 -5.61 9.40 0.52
N ALA A 146 -5.17 10.65 0.29
CA ALA A 146 -4.89 11.12 -1.07
C ALA A 146 -3.64 10.44 -1.65
N ARG A 147 -2.58 10.29 -0.85
CA ARG A 147 -1.39 9.49 -1.22
C ARG A 147 -1.78 8.05 -1.55
N LEU A 148 -2.65 7.46 -0.73
CA LEU A 148 -3.19 6.12 -0.95
C LEU A 148 -3.88 6.04 -2.32
N LEU A 149 -4.85 6.94 -2.58
CA LEU A 149 -5.60 7.01 -3.83
C LEU A 149 -4.71 7.24 -5.05
N LEU A 150 -3.69 8.12 -4.96
CA LEU A 150 -2.74 8.33 -6.06
C LEU A 150 -2.01 7.04 -6.44
N ASN A 151 -1.57 6.28 -5.44
CA ASN A 151 -0.93 4.99 -5.66
C ASN A 151 -1.90 3.97 -6.30
N ARG A 152 -3.21 4.10 -6.07
CA ARG A 152 -4.21 3.20 -6.68
C ARG A 152 -4.60 3.66 -8.08
N GLY A 153 -4.66 4.96 -8.34
CA GLY A 153 -4.80 5.50 -9.69
C GLY A 153 -3.67 5.00 -10.61
N LYS A 154 -2.43 4.93 -10.11
CA LYS A 154 -1.31 4.28 -10.80
C LYS A 154 -1.62 2.83 -11.17
N LEU A 155 -2.14 2.03 -10.23
CA LEU A 155 -2.49 0.63 -10.49
C LEU A 155 -3.60 0.52 -11.55
N LEU A 156 -4.65 1.35 -11.47
CA LEU A 156 -5.71 1.39 -12.50
C LEU A 156 -5.13 1.74 -13.87
N LEU A 157 -4.16 2.66 -13.93
CA LEU A 157 -3.45 3.00 -15.16
C LEU A 157 -2.63 1.80 -15.68
N ASP A 158 -1.98 1.04 -14.79
CA ASP A 158 -1.26 -0.19 -15.15
C ASP A 158 -2.22 -1.25 -15.71
N VAL A 159 -3.40 -1.45 -15.11
CA VAL A 159 -4.45 -2.35 -15.64
C VAL A 159 -4.91 -1.89 -17.02
N LYS A 160 -5.26 -0.60 -17.18
CA LYS A 160 -5.70 -0.01 -18.45
C LYS A 160 -4.68 -0.26 -19.57
N ARG A 161 -3.40 -0.06 -19.29
CA ARG A 161 -2.31 -0.29 -20.25
C ARG A 161 -2.13 -1.77 -20.58
N ARG A 162 -2.27 -2.66 -19.59
CA ARG A 162 -2.15 -4.09 -19.87
C ARG A 162 -3.29 -4.60 -20.75
N LEU A 163 -4.50 -4.08 -20.56
CA LEU A 163 -5.67 -4.42 -21.37
C LEU A 163 -5.65 -3.83 -22.78
N SER A 164 -4.90 -2.76 -23.04
CA SER A 164 -4.73 -2.24 -24.41
C SER A 164 -3.75 -3.07 -25.26
N SER A 165 -3.01 -3.99 -24.65
CA SER A 165 -2.20 -4.98 -25.37
C SER A 165 -3.09 -6.06 -25.99
N SER A 166 -2.79 -6.48 -27.22
CA SER A 166 -3.47 -7.58 -27.90
C SER A 166 -3.06 -8.97 -27.39
N THR A 167 -2.06 -9.06 -26.51
CA THR A 167 -1.60 -10.32 -25.94
C THR A 167 -2.57 -10.83 -24.88
N ALA A 168 -2.96 -12.10 -24.99
CA ALA A 168 -3.80 -12.77 -24.00
C ALA A 168 -3.18 -12.69 -22.59
N LEU A 169 -4.03 -12.61 -21.57
CA LEU A 169 -3.61 -12.64 -20.17
C LEU A 169 -3.30 -14.08 -19.76
N THR A 170 -2.15 -14.28 -19.12
CA THR A 170 -1.88 -15.48 -18.34
C THR A 170 -2.74 -15.50 -17.07
N GLY A 171 -2.90 -16.67 -16.44
CA GLY A 171 -3.65 -16.77 -15.18
C GLY A 171 -3.03 -15.93 -14.03
N ALA A 172 -1.69 -15.85 -13.98
CA ALA A 172 -0.97 -15.03 -13.02
C ALA A 172 -1.22 -13.53 -13.25
N GLU A 173 -1.12 -13.06 -14.50
CA GLU A 173 -1.45 -11.66 -14.85
C GLU A 173 -2.90 -11.35 -14.51
N ARG A 174 -3.84 -12.24 -14.84
CA ARG A 174 -5.26 -12.08 -14.51
C ARG A 174 -5.46 -11.85 -13.01
N THR A 175 -4.85 -12.71 -12.19
CA THR A 175 -4.87 -12.61 -10.72
C THR A 175 -4.30 -11.28 -10.22
N GLU A 176 -3.18 -10.84 -10.80
CA GLU A 176 -2.54 -9.57 -10.46
C GLU A 176 -3.42 -8.36 -10.81
N LEU A 177 -4.04 -8.33 -12.00
CA LEU A 177 -4.94 -7.25 -12.40
C LEU A 177 -6.18 -7.17 -11.49
N ILE A 178 -6.75 -8.32 -11.12
CA ILE A 178 -7.86 -8.40 -10.16
C ILE A 178 -7.41 -7.84 -8.79
N LYS A 179 -6.21 -8.23 -8.31
CA LYS A 179 -5.61 -7.69 -7.08
C LYS A 179 -5.48 -6.17 -7.14
N PHE A 180 -5.09 -5.59 -8.28
CA PHE A 180 -4.96 -4.14 -8.45
C PHE A 180 -6.30 -3.40 -8.39
N ILE A 181 -7.34 -3.94 -9.01
CA ILE A 181 -8.71 -3.38 -8.93
C ILE A 181 -9.21 -3.42 -7.47
N HIS A 182 -9.05 -4.56 -6.78
CA HIS A 182 -9.47 -4.68 -5.38
C HIS A 182 -8.65 -3.80 -4.43
N LYS A 183 -7.36 -3.53 -4.73
CA LYS A 183 -6.57 -2.52 -4.01
C LYS A 183 -7.15 -1.12 -4.15
N ALA A 184 -7.78 -0.79 -5.29
CA ALA A 184 -8.49 0.48 -5.48
C ALA A 184 -9.77 0.55 -4.66
N LEU A 185 -10.59 -0.51 -4.66
CA LEU A 185 -11.79 -0.62 -3.82
C LEU A 185 -11.47 -0.47 -2.32
N LEU A 186 -10.41 -1.14 -1.84
CA LEU A 186 -9.91 -0.95 -0.47
C LEU A 186 -9.54 0.51 -0.19
N ALA A 187 -8.87 1.18 -1.13
CA ALA A 187 -8.46 2.56 -0.92
C ALA A 187 -9.64 3.54 -0.89
N PHE A 188 -10.72 3.30 -1.63
CA PHE A 188 -11.94 4.10 -1.51
C PHE A 188 -12.53 4.00 -0.11
N GLY A 189 -12.71 2.79 0.42
CA GLY A 189 -13.27 2.62 1.75
C GLY A 189 -12.34 3.11 2.86
N ASP A 190 -11.02 2.83 2.78
CA ASP A 190 -10.04 3.35 3.74
C ASP A 190 -10.01 4.89 3.75
N ALA A 191 -10.09 5.54 2.58
CA ALA A 191 -10.17 6.98 2.47
C ALA A 191 -11.52 7.51 2.99
N ALA A 192 -12.66 6.88 2.67
CA ALA A 192 -13.95 7.30 3.20
C ALA A 192 -14.01 7.20 4.73
N LEU A 193 -13.47 6.12 5.30
CA LEU A 193 -13.33 5.95 6.74
C LEU A 193 -12.41 7.00 7.37
N LEU A 194 -11.30 7.35 6.72
CA LEU A 194 -10.44 8.46 7.17
C LEU A 194 -11.21 9.79 7.18
N ALA A 195 -11.93 10.11 6.11
CA ALA A 195 -12.73 11.33 6.02
C ALA A 195 -13.85 11.38 7.08
N ALA A 196 -14.41 10.23 7.45
CA ALA A 196 -15.41 10.10 8.51
C ALA A 196 -14.79 10.09 9.94
N GLY A 197 -13.46 10.07 10.07
CA GLY A 197 -12.79 9.92 11.38
C GLY A 197 -12.96 8.52 11.99
N GLN A 198 -13.25 7.52 11.17
CA GLN A 198 -13.59 6.15 11.56
C GLN A 198 -12.56 5.09 11.12
N TYR A 199 -11.47 5.50 10.48
CA TYR A 199 -10.40 4.58 10.05
C TYR A 199 -9.90 3.71 11.22
N ASP A 200 -9.55 2.46 10.94
CA ASP A 200 -8.92 1.53 11.88
C ASP A 200 -7.77 0.78 11.22
N ILE A 201 -6.82 0.28 12.02
CA ILE A 201 -5.75 -0.59 11.50
C ILE A 201 -6.32 -1.95 11.11
N SER A 202 -7.26 -2.48 11.90
CA SER A 202 -7.84 -3.79 11.64
C SER A 202 -8.85 -3.73 10.51
N TYR A 203 -8.72 -4.65 9.55
CA TYR A 203 -9.72 -4.83 8.51
C TYR A 203 -11.08 -5.25 9.07
N SER A 204 -11.10 -6.06 10.13
CA SER A 204 -12.35 -6.50 10.76
C SER A 204 -13.16 -5.29 11.28
N VAL A 205 -12.50 -4.41 12.02
CA VAL A 205 -13.13 -3.19 12.56
C VAL A 205 -13.57 -2.25 11.43
N LYS A 206 -12.75 -2.08 10.39
CA LYS A 206 -13.13 -1.27 9.23
C LYS A 206 -14.31 -1.85 8.45
N LYS A 207 -14.40 -3.17 8.34
CA LYS A 207 -15.53 -3.89 7.70
C LYS A 207 -16.84 -3.64 8.45
N ASP A 208 -16.79 -3.52 9.77
CA ASP A 208 -17.97 -3.20 10.59
C ASP A 208 -18.34 -1.72 10.52
N ARG A 209 -17.35 -0.82 10.36
CA ARG A 209 -17.58 0.63 10.30
C ARG A 209 -17.96 1.15 8.91
N ILE A 210 -17.56 0.46 7.83
CA ILE A 210 -17.78 0.95 6.46
C ILE A 210 -19.26 1.26 6.13
N PRO A 211 -20.28 0.56 6.65
CA PRO A 211 -21.68 0.90 6.39
C PRO A 211 -22.10 2.27 6.95
N ASP A 212 -21.38 2.77 7.97
CA ASP A 212 -21.69 4.00 8.70
C ASP A 212 -20.87 5.21 8.22
N ILE A 213 -20.14 5.09 7.10
CA ILE A 213 -19.44 6.22 6.50
C ILE A 213 -20.43 7.31 6.07
N GLY A 214 -19.96 8.56 6.12
CA GLY A 214 -20.71 9.72 5.65
C GLY A 214 -20.97 9.74 4.14
N SER A 215 -21.43 10.88 3.63
CA SER A 215 -21.68 11.06 2.20
C SER A 215 -20.37 11.07 1.42
N CYS A 216 -20.27 10.23 0.39
CA CYS A 216 -19.22 10.25 -0.63
C CYS A 216 -19.81 9.92 -2.02
N PRO A 217 -19.11 10.22 -3.12
CA PRO A 217 -19.50 9.80 -4.46
C PRO A 217 -19.65 8.28 -4.54
N GLU A 218 -20.75 7.84 -5.16
CA GLU A 218 -21.07 6.42 -5.36
C GLU A 218 -20.95 5.59 -4.08
N ARG A 219 -21.45 6.13 -2.96
CA ARG A 219 -21.30 5.59 -1.61
C ARG A 219 -21.61 4.10 -1.51
N GLU A 220 -22.72 3.65 -2.06
CA GLU A 220 -23.13 2.24 -2.03
C GLU A 220 -22.10 1.35 -2.73
N PHE A 221 -21.57 1.78 -3.88
CA PHE A 221 -20.49 1.09 -4.59
C PHE A 221 -19.21 1.04 -3.75
N VAL A 222 -18.85 2.14 -3.06
CA VAL A 222 -17.69 2.18 -2.17
C VAL A 222 -17.83 1.18 -1.03
N ILE A 223 -19.01 1.10 -0.40
CA ILE A 223 -19.29 0.17 0.70
C ILE A 223 -19.21 -1.28 0.22
N GLU A 224 -19.97 -1.63 -0.82
CA GLU A 224 -20.03 -2.99 -1.35
C GLU A 224 -18.66 -3.44 -1.88
N GLY A 225 -17.98 -2.57 -2.63
CA GLY A 225 -16.66 -2.82 -3.18
C GLY A 225 -15.62 -3.04 -2.08
N TYR A 226 -15.66 -2.24 -1.01
CA TYR A 226 -14.77 -2.42 0.14
C TYR A 226 -15.00 -3.77 0.82
N GLN A 227 -16.26 -4.13 1.09
CA GLN A 227 -16.60 -5.40 1.74
C GLN A 227 -16.14 -6.61 0.92
N LYS A 228 -16.39 -6.60 -0.40
CA LYS A 228 -15.89 -7.63 -1.33
C LYS A 228 -14.37 -7.71 -1.33
N ALA A 229 -13.69 -6.56 -1.32
CA ALA A 229 -12.23 -6.53 -1.33
C ALA A 229 -11.59 -6.98 -0.02
N VAL A 230 -12.24 -6.72 1.13
CA VAL A 230 -11.84 -7.30 2.41
C VAL A 230 -12.05 -8.82 2.40
N GLU A 231 -13.20 -9.29 1.92
CA GLU A 231 -13.49 -10.73 1.83
C GLU A 231 -12.48 -11.47 0.94
N LEU A 232 -12.17 -10.92 -0.24
CA LEU A 232 -11.10 -11.47 -1.10
C LEU A 232 -9.74 -11.45 -0.39
N LYS A 233 -9.44 -10.44 0.43
CA LYS A 233 -8.19 -10.39 1.20
C LYS A 233 -8.16 -11.46 2.30
N GLU A 234 -9.28 -11.75 2.95
CA GLU A 234 -9.40 -12.74 4.01
C GLU A 234 -9.26 -14.16 3.47
N TRP A 235 -9.91 -14.47 2.34
CA TRP A 235 -9.96 -15.82 1.77
C TRP A 235 -8.94 -16.08 0.67
N GLY A 236 -8.63 -15.06 -0.15
CA GLY A 236 -7.74 -15.16 -1.32
C GLY A 236 -8.06 -16.29 -2.30
N ASP A 237 -9.35 -16.57 -2.46
CA ASP A 237 -9.86 -17.46 -3.50
C ASP A 237 -10.04 -16.68 -4.81
N PHE A 238 -9.02 -16.72 -5.66
CA PHE A 238 -9.07 -16.11 -6.98
C PHE A 238 -9.70 -17.04 -8.04
N HIS A 239 -9.90 -18.33 -7.73
CA HIS A 239 -10.60 -19.26 -8.63
C HIS A 239 -12.09 -18.92 -8.72
N ALA A 240 -12.69 -18.49 -7.62
CA ALA A 240 -14.04 -17.93 -7.61
C ALA A 240 -14.21 -16.72 -8.56
N LEU A 241 -13.11 -16.11 -9.02
CA LEU A 241 -13.07 -14.95 -9.90
C LEU A 241 -12.62 -15.30 -11.34
N GLU A 242 -12.66 -16.56 -11.75
CA GLU A 242 -12.36 -16.96 -13.13
C GLU A 242 -13.24 -16.27 -14.17
N SER A 243 -14.50 -15.97 -13.84
CA SER A 243 -15.44 -15.23 -14.70
C SER A 243 -15.45 -13.70 -14.47
N PHE A 244 -14.58 -13.17 -13.62
CA PHE A 244 -14.51 -11.73 -13.33
C PHE A 244 -14.20 -10.89 -14.58
N ASP A 245 -15.10 -9.98 -14.95
CA ASP A 245 -14.88 -9.12 -16.11
C ASP A 245 -13.96 -7.95 -15.75
N ILE A 246 -12.66 -8.15 -15.92
CA ILE A 246 -11.63 -7.16 -15.59
C ILE A 246 -11.86 -5.84 -16.36
N ALA A 247 -12.33 -5.89 -17.61
CA ALA A 247 -12.51 -4.70 -18.40
C ALA A 247 -13.71 -3.87 -17.92
N ALA A 248 -14.85 -4.53 -17.66
CA ALA A 248 -16.03 -3.88 -17.10
C ALA A 248 -15.75 -3.30 -15.71
N GLU A 249 -15.08 -4.07 -14.85
CA GLU A 249 -14.75 -3.67 -13.48
C GLU A 249 -13.73 -2.52 -13.47
N LEU A 250 -12.72 -2.55 -14.35
CA LEU A 250 -11.81 -1.42 -14.52
C LEU A 250 -12.57 -0.16 -14.93
N GLN A 251 -13.50 -0.26 -15.88
CA GLN A 251 -14.29 0.89 -16.34
C GLN A 251 -15.08 1.49 -15.17
N GLN A 252 -15.82 0.67 -14.43
CA GLN A 252 -16.64 1.12 -13.31
C GLN A 252 -15.80 1.72 -12.19
N VAL A 253 -14.72 1.04 -11.77
CA VAL A 253 -13.82 1.53 -10.71
C VAL A 253 -13.12 2.82 -11.14
N THR A 254 -12.76 2.97 -12.42
CA THR A 254 -12.17 4.20 -12.94
C THR A 254 -13.16 5.34 -12.92
N GLU A 255 -14.42 5.13 -13.32
CA GLU A 255 -15.47 6.16 -13.26
C GLU A 255 -15.65 6.68 -11.82
N VAL A 256 -15.78 5.77 -10.85
CA VAL A 256 -15.86 6.14 -9.42
C VAL A 256 -14.59 6.85 -8.97
N PHE A 257 -13.40 6.40 -9.39
CA PHE A 257 -12.13 7.06 -9.05
C PHE A 257 -12.12 8.54 -9.46
N LEU A 258 -12.64 8.86 -10.66
CA LEU A 258 -12.65 10.19 -11.23
C LEU A 258 -13.55 11.17 -10.45
N HIS A 259 -14.63 10.69 -9.83
CA HIS A 259 -15.48 11.50 -8.94
C HIS A 259 -14.97 11.51 -7.49
N PHE A 260 -14.49 10.36 -7.01
CA PHE A 260 -14.09 10.15 -5.62
C PHE A 260 -12.81 10.93 -5.26
N LEU A 261 -11.77 10.92 -6.11
CA LEU A 261 -10.50 11.59 -5.78
C LEU A 261 -10.68 13.12 -5.59
N PRO A 262 -11.37 13.86 -6.48
CA PRO A 262 -11.65 15.28 -6.25
C PRO A 262 -12.48 15.53 -4.99
N TRP A 263 -13.50 14.71 -4.73
CA TRP A 263 -14.29 14.80 -3.50
C TRP A 263 -13.43 14.57 -2.25
N TYR A 264 -12.58 13.55 -2.24
CA TYR A 264 -11.75 13.25 -1.08
C TYR A 264 -10.75 14.37 -0.80
N ARG A 265 -10.15 14.93 -1.86
CA ARG A 265 -9.24 16.07 -1.75
C ARG A 265 -9.94 17.34 -1.25
N SER A 266 -11.24 17.51 -1.48
CA SER A 266 -11.99 18.67 -0.97
C SER A 266 -12.26 18.59 0.54
N GLN A 267 -12.06 17.42 1.17
CA GLN A 267 -12.25 17.22 2.61
C GLN A 267 -11.17 17.92 3.47
N TYR A 268 -10.06 18.38 2.87
CA TYR A 268 -9.02 19.08 3.61
C TYR A 268 -8.37 20.19 2.79
N THR A 269 -8.08 21.31 3.45
CA THR A 269 -7.42 22.48 2.85
C THR A 269 -5.96 22.63 3.30
N THR A 270 -5.52 21.78 4.23
CA THR A 270 -4.19 21.83 4.82
C THR A 270 -3.12 21.52 3.76
N ARG A 271 -2.11 22.39 3.67
CA ARG A 271 -0.97 22.16 2.80
C ARG A 271 -0.18 20.94 3.29
N GLU A 272 0.19 20.04 2.39
CA GLU A 272 1.03 18.87 2.70
C GLU A 272 2.39 19.26 3.32
N CYS A 273 2.87 20.48 3.06
CA CYS A 273 4.07 21.01 3.70
C CYS A 273 4.08 22.55 3.73
N SER A 274 5.07 23.13 4.41
CA SER A 274 5.27 24.58 4.42
C SER A 274 5.56 25.13 3.02
N PRO A 275 5.15 26.37 2.69
CA PRO A 275 5.43 26.96 1.38
C PRO A 275 6.92 27.00 1.02
N LEU A 276 7.81 27.21 2.00
CA LEU A 276 9.26 27.16 1.76
C LEU A 276 9.72 25.76 1.35
N LYS A 277 9.24 24.71 2.04
CA LYS A 277 9.52 23.31 1.67
C LYS A 277 8.95 23.01 0.30
N ALA A 278 7.71 23.43 0.00
CA ALA A 278 7.10 23.25 -1.32
C ALA A 278 7.91 23.92 -2.45
N VAL A 279 8.35 25.16 -2.25
CA VAL A 279 9.20 25.88 -3.22
C VAL A 279 10.52 25.15 -3.42
N ALA A 280 11.20 24.76 -2.34
CA ALA A 280 12.46 24.02 -2.43
C ALA A 280 12.31 22.71 -3.24
N LEU A 281 11.25 21.94 -2.99
CA LEU A 281 10.97 20.70 -3.72
C LEU A 281 10.63 20.98 -5.19
N ASN A 282 9.84 22.02 -5.50
CA ASN A 282 9.53 22.37 -6.89
C ASN A 282 10.72 22.91 -7.66
N LEU A 283 11.61 23.69 -7.04
CA LEU A 283 12.85 24.14 -7.68
C LEU A 283 13.76 22.95 -7.97
N LYS A 284 13.94 22.06 -6.98
CA LYS A 284 14.77 20.86 -7.12
C LYS A 284 14.29 19.93 -8.22
N TRP A 285 12.98 19.70 -8.33
CA TRP A 285 12.45 18.60 -9.15
C TRP A 285 11.67 19.03 -10.39
N ASN A 286 10.96 20.16 -10.30
CA ASN A 286 10.17 20.70 -11.40
C ASN A 286 10.84 21.89 -12.08
N LYS A 287 11.97 22.38 -11.54
CA LYS A 287 12.64 23.61 -11.98
C LYS A 287 11.66 24.80 -12.07
N ARG A 288 10.73 24.88 -11.13
CA ARG A 288 9.63 25.87 -11.10
C ARG A 288 9.51 26.49 -9.72
N PHE A 289 9.15 27.77 -9.69
CA PHE A 289 8.73 28.43 -8.46
C PHE A 289 7.24 28.15 -8.23
N ASN A 290 6.91 27.28 -7.27
CA ASN A 290 5.53 26.95 -6.90
C ASN A 290 5.45 26.65 -5.40
N MET A 291 4.44 27.24 -4.74
CA MET A 291 4.18 27.07 -3.31
C MET A 291 3.30 25.86 -2.97
N GLN A 292 2.76 25.17 -3.97
CA GLN A 292 2.07 23.90 -3.80
C GLN A 292 3.06 22.74 -3.80
N HIS A 293 2.88 21.76 -2.92
CA HIS A 293 3.71 20.56 -2.93
C HIS A 293 3.67 19.91 -4.33
N PRO A 294 4.80 19.46 -4.91
CA PRO A 294 4.82 18.93 -6.27
C PRO A 294 3.83 17.78 -6.54
N ARG A 295 3.53 16.96 -5.51
CA ARG A 295 2.57 15.86 -5.59
C ARG A 295 1.16 16.32 -5.95
N ILE A 296 0.79 17.56 -5.64
CA ILE A 296 -0.54 18.11 -5.96
C ILE A 296 -0.85 17.97 -7.45
N ARG A 297 0.15 18.19 -8.31
CA ARG A 297 0.00 18.03 -9.76
C ARG A 297 -0.18 16.58 -10.20
N LEU A 298 0.33 15.62 -9.43
CA LEU A 298 0.19 14.20 -9.77
C LEU A 298 -1.25 13.73 -9.62
N TYR A 299 -2.01 14.30 -8.68
CA TYR A 299 -3.43 13.98 -8.54
C TYR A 299 -4.23 14.42 -9.78
N ASP A 300 -3.97 15.62 -10.30
CA ASP A 300 -4.65 16.09 -11.52
C ASP A 300 -4.16 15.29 -12.74
N THR A 301 -2.85 15.03 -12.81
CA THR A 301 -2.27 14.25 -13.91
C THR A 301 -2.80 12.83 -13.98
N ILE A 302 -3.02 12.14 -12.84
CA ILE A 302 -3.52 10.76 -12.88
C ILE A 302 -4.98 10.71 -13.36
N VAL A 303 -5.78 11.72 -13.03
CA VAL A 303 -7.15 11.88 -13.56
C VAL A 303 -7.10 12.04 -15.07
N ASP A 304 -6.29 12.98 -15.55
CA ASP A 304 -6.14 13.24 -16.99
C ASP A 304 -5.62 12.00 -17.74
N LEU A 305 -4.68 11.24 -17.16
CA LEU A 305 -4.13 10.01 -17.74
C LEU A 305 -5.19 8.90 -17.84
N LEU A 306 -6.00 8.72 -16.80
CA LEU A 306 -7.08 7.74 -16.82
C LEU A 306 -8.16 8.07 -17.86
N GLN A 307 -8.31 9.36 -18.19
CA GLN A 307 -9.23 9.85 -19.22
C GLN A 307 -8.61 10.00 -20.63
N ASP A 308 -7.34 9.64 -20.81
CA ASP A 308 -6.58 9.85 -22.06
C ASP A 308 -6.50 11.34 -22.51
N GLN A 309 -6.49 12.26 -21.55
CA GLN A 309 -6.47 13.72 -21.76
C GLN A 309 -5.17 14.39 -21.28
N SER A 310 -4.23 13.63 -20.71
CA SER A 310 -3.00 14.18 -20.14
C SER A 310 -2.00 14.66 -21.19
N ALA A 311 -1.49 15.88 -20.99
CA ALA A 311 -0.31 16.38 -21.71
C ALA A 311 1.01 15.78 -21.19
N MET A 312 1.03 15.19 -19.98
CA MET A 312 2.19 14.50 -19.42
C MET A 312 2.21 13.04 -19.90
N SER A 313 3.38 12.56 -20.35
CA SER A 313 3.54 11.15 -20.70
C SER A 313 3.46 10.24 -19.47
N HIS A 314 3.10 8.98 -19.69
CA HIS A 314 3.07 7.95 -18.65
C HIS A 314 4.45 7.78 -17.99
N GLU A 315 5.53 7.74 -18.76
CA GLU A 315 6.90 7.58 -18.24
C GLU A 315 7.27 8.70 -17.29
N ARG A 316 6.94 9.94 -17.66
CA ARG A 316 7.20 11.12 -16.83
C ARG A 316 6.36 11.09 -15.55
N PHE A 317 5.10 10.65 -15.64
CA PHE A 317 4.27 10.46 -14.46
C PHE A 317 4.89 9.44 -13.49
N TYR A 318 5.30 8.26 -13.97
CA TYR A 318 5.94 7.23 -13.13
C TYR A 318 7.28 7.69 -12.54
N GLU A 319 8.08 8.44 -13.30
CA GLU A 319 9.32 9.04 -12.80
C GLU A 319 9.06 9.99 -11.64
N LEU A 320 8.05 10.86 -11.76
CA LEU A 320 7.68 11.78 -10.70
C LEU A 320 7.06 11.05 -9.52
N GLN A 321 6.08 10.17 -9.75
CA GLN A 321 5.39 9.44 -8.69
C GLN A 321 6.37 8.66 -7.79
N ARG A 322 7.35 7.95 -8.35
CA ARG A 322 8.40 7.26 -7.56
C ARG A 322 9.23 8.18 -6.66
N ARG A 323 9.31 9.48 -6.96
CA ARG A 323 10.05 10.45 -6.15
C ARG A 323 9.22 11.04 -5.01
N PHE A 324 7.90 10.94 -5.10
CA PHE A 324 6.93 11.49 -4.15
C PHE A 324 6.11 10.43 -3.42
N SER A 325 6.35 9.15 -3.70
CA SER A 325 5.83 8.00 -2.95
C SER A 325 6.69 7.81 -1.72
#